data_AF-A0A850RQ88-F1
#
_entry.id   AF-A0A850RQ88-F1
#
_cell.length_a   1.000
_cell.length_b   1.000
_cell.length_c   1.000
_cell.angle_alpha   90.00
_cell.angle_beta   90.00
_cell.angle_gamma   90.00
#
_symmetry.space_group_name_H-M   'P 1'
#
loop_
_entity.id
_entity.type
_entity.pdbx_description
1 polymer ?
#
loop_
_entity_poly.entity_id
_entity_poly.type
_entity_poly.pdbx_seq_one_letter_code
_entity_poly.pdbx_strand_id
1 'polypeptide(L)'
;MSTEEQEEIHELMEQRRELDEKIEQLRSQARTQAIEKARSLVDTFQLTADDLFKTVRKVRARSASESASGEARYRDPETGKTWTGRGRAPAWLTDKDDPRFKIGAAEEA
;
A
#
# COMPACT_ATOMS: atom_id res chain seq x y z
N MET A 1 -3.05 -22.70 38.64
CA MET A 1 -2.00 -22.57 37.61
C MET A 1 -0.71 -22.92 38.31
N SER A 2 -0.23 -24.14 38.07
CA SER A 2 0.95 -24.70 38.73
C SER A 2 2.21 -23.97 38.28
N THR A 3 3.20 -23.88 39.17
CA THR A 3 4.52 -23.32 38.87
C THR A 3 5.20 -24.05 37.71
N GLU A 4 4.97 -25.35 37.59
CA GLU A 4 5.47 -26.20 36.50
C GLU A 4 4.94 -25.77 35.13
N GLU A 5 3.66 -25.38 35.02
CA GLU A 5 3.09 -24.84 33.78
C GLU A 5 3.72 -23.48 33.41
N GLN A 6 4.12 -22.68 34.41
CA GLN A 6 4.78 -21.40 34.17
C GLN A 6 6.22 -21.58 33.68
N GLU A 7 6.94 -22.58 34.21
CA GLU A 7 8.30 -22.91 33.76
C GLU A 7 8.31 -23.45 32.32
N GLU A 8 7.35 -24.30 31.95
CA GLU A 8 7.21 -24.80 30.58
C GLU A 8 6.89 -23.68 29.58
N ILE A 9 6.03 -22.72 29.95
CA ILE A 9 5.77 -21.53 29.13
C ILE A 9 7.04 -20.69 28.95
N HIS A 10 7.82 -20.50 30.02
CA HIS A 10 9.07 -19.73 29.94
C HIS A 10 10.08 -20.40 29.00
N GLU A 11 10.27 -21.72 29.11
CA GLU A 11 11.17 -22.47 28.24
C GLU A 11 10.74 -22.42 26.77
N LEU A 12 9.44 -22.56 26.49
CA LEU A 12 8.89 -22.42 25.13
C LEU A 12 9.10 -21.00 24.56
N MET A 13 9.03 -19.96 25.41
CA MET A 13 9.32 -18.58 24.98
C MET A 13 10.80 -18.38 24.67
N GLU A 14 11.70 -18.99 25.44
CA GLU A 14 13.15 -18.93 25.20
C GLU A 14 13.53 -19.65 23.90
N GLN A 15 12.98 -20.85 23.70
CA GLN A 15 13.14 -21.61 22.44
C GLN A 15 12.64 -20.82 21.23
N ARG A 16 11.47 -20.16 21.36
CA ARG A 16 10.94 -19.30 20.31
C ARG A 16 11.88 -18.14 20.02
N ARG A 17 12.41 -17.48 21.06
CA ARG A 17 13.34 -16.35 20.89
C ARG A 17 14.61 -16.78 20.16
N GLU A 18 15.19 -17.92 20.52
CA GLU A 18 16.39 -18.44 19.88
C GLU A 18 16.14 -18.76 18.40
N LEU A 19 15.00 -19.38 18.09
CA LEU A 19 14.59 -19.64 16.71
C LEU A 19 14.38 -18.36 15.92
N ASP A 20 13.72 -17.35 16.50
CA ASP A 20 13.49 -16.05 15.87
C ASP A 20 14.82 -15.31 15.61
N GLU A 21 15.76 -15.33 16.56
CA GLU A 21 17.11 -14.76 16.37
C GLU A 21 17.85 -15.46 15.24
N LYS A 22 17.79 -16.80 15.18
CA LYS A 22 18.43 -17.58 14.11
C LYS A 22 17.80 -17.31 12.74
N ILE A 23 16.48 -17.15 12.68
CA ILE A 23 15.76 -16.77 11.45
C ILE A 23 16.22 -15.40 10.98
N GLU A 24 16.30 -14.41 11.88
CA GLU A 24 16.71 -13.05 11.50
C GLU A 24 18.18 -13.01 11.07
N GLN A 25 19.06 -13.75 11.74
CA GLN A 25 20.45 -13.91 11.32
C GLN A 25 20.54 -14.48 9.90
N LEU A 26 19.85 -15.59 9.62
CA LEU A 26 19.85 -16.19 8.28
C LEU A 26 19.24 -15.26 7.23
N ARG A 27 18.17 -14.53 7.57
CA ARG A 27 17.57 -13.53 6.68
C ARG A 27 18.52 -12.37 6.39
N SER A 28 19.24 -11.88 7.39
CA SER A 28 20.20 -10.78 7.22
C SER A 28 21.39 -11.21 6.33
N GLN A 29 21.87 -12.44 6.51
CA GLN A 29 22.90 -13.04 5.67
C GLN A 29 22.40 -13.26 4.24
N ALA A 30 21.22 -13.87 4.07
CA ALA A 30 20.61 -14.08 2.76
C ALA A 30 20.37 -12.76 2.02
N ARG A 31 19.93 -11.71 2.74
CA ARG A 31 19.77 -10.36 2.20
C ARG A 31 21.11 -9.79 1.72
N THR A 32 22.16 -9.92 2.53
CA THR A 32 23.50 -9.43 2.18
C THR A 32 24.02 -10.13 0.93
N GLN A 33 23.93 -11.47 0.88
CA GLN A 33 24.31 -12.26 -0.29
C GLN A 33 23.49 -11.89 -1.54
N ALA A 34 22.19 -11.64 -1.39
CA ALA A 34 21.35 -11.19 -2.49
C ALA A 34 21.77 -9.80 -3.01
N ILE A 35 22.12 -8.88 -2.10
CA ILE A 35 22.65 -7.56 -2.47
C ILE A 35 23.99 -7.68 -3.19
N GLU A 36 24.90 -8.52 -2.71
CA GLU A 36 26.19 -8.77 -3.37
C GLU A 36 26.01 -9.33 -4.77
N LYS A 37 25.17 -10.37 -4.93
CA LYS A 37 24.85 -10.93 -6.26
C LYS A 37 24.24 -9.88 -7.18
N ALA A 38 23.31 -9.07 -6.67
CA ALA A 38 22.72 -7.98 -7.43
C ALA A 38 23.77 -6.95 -7.85
N ARG A 39 24.70 -6.57 -6.96
CA ARG A 39 25.81 -5.66 -7.28
C ARG A 39 26.71 -6.23 -8.36
N SER A 40 27.08 -7.51 -8.29
CA SER A 40 27.91 -8.15 -9.33
C SER A 40 27.22 -8.18 -10.69
N LEU A 41 25.91 -8.42 -10.73
CA LEU A 41 25.13 -8.37 -11.97
C LEU A 41 25.05 -6.94 -12.51
N VAL A 42 24.83 -5.96 -11.64
CA VAL A 42 24.81 -4.54 -12.03
C VAL A 42 26.13 -4.11 -12.64
N ASP A 43 27.26 -4.51 -12.06
CA ASP A 43 28.59 -4.19 -12.57
C ASP A 43 28.90 -4.91 -13.89
N THR A 44 28.64 -6.23 -13.96
CA THR A 44 28.89 -7.05 -15.15
C THR A 44 28.16 -6.52 -16.38
N PHE A 45 26.91 -6.10 -16.20
CA PHE A 45 26.05 -5.62 -17.28
C PHE A 45 25.97 -4.09 -17.36
N GLN A 46 26.76 -3.37 -16.56
CA GLN A 46 26.76 -1.90 -16.47
C GLN A 46 25.34 -1.31 -16.35
N LEU A 47 24.49 -1.98 -15.56
CA LEU A 47 23.08 -1.63 -15.40
C LEU A 47 22.94 -0.33 -14.61
N THR A 48 22.03 0.54 -15.03
CA THR A 48 21.71 1.76 -14.29
C THR A 48 20.49 1.56 -13.40
N ALA A 49 20.33 2.45 -12.42
CA ALA A 49 19.10 2.48 -11.60
C ALA A 49 17.83 2.72 -12.44
N ASP A 50 17.95 3.26 -13.66
CA ASP A 50 16.79 3.36 -14.54
C ASP A 50 16.39 2.00 -15.10
N ASP A 51 17.34 1.19 -15.57
CA ASP A 51 17.09 -0.14 -16.14
C ASP A 51 16.42 -1.10 -15.14
N LEU A 52 16.76 -0.97 -13.85
CA LEU A 52 16.21 -1.81 -12.78
C LEU A 52 14.84 -1.34 -12.27
N PHE A 53 14.60 -0.02 -12.21
CA PHE A 53 13.47 0.54 -11.46
C PHE A 53 12.45 1.32 -12.31
N LYS A 54 12.65 1.48 -13.62
CA LYS A 54 11.74 2.22 -14.52
C LYS A 54 10.32 1.68 -14.51
N THR A 55 10.14 0.35 -14.51
CA THR A 55 8.81 -0.29 -14.44
C THR A 55 8.14 -0.05 -13.08
N VAL A 56 8.91 -0.09 -11.99
CA VAL A 56 8.40 0.16 -10.63
C VAL A 56 7.94 1.62 -10.47
N ARG A 57 8.71 2.58 -11.01
CA ARG A 57 8.32 4.01 -11.04
C ARG A 57 7.03 4.23 -11.83
N LYS A 58 6.87 3.57 -12.99
CA LYS A 58 5.65 3.67 -13.82
C LYS A 58 4.41 3.04 -13.15
N VAL A 59 4.57 1.98 -12.37
CA VAL A 59 3.46 1.38 -11.59
C VAL A 59 3.04 2.31 -10.45
N ARG A 60 3.99 2.87 -9.69
CA ARG A 60 3.68 3.83 -8.62
C ARG A 60 3.03 5.13 -9.13
N ALA A 61 3.50 5.64 -10.27
CA ALA A 61 2.90 6.81 -10.89
C ALA A 61 1.44 6.55 -11.32
N ARG A 62 1.16 5.37 -11.88
CA ARG A 62 -0.21 4.95 -12.24
C ARG A 62 -1.11 4.76 -11.02
N SER A 63 -0.61 4.14 -9.94
CA SER A 63 -1.42 4.01 -8.72
C SER A 63 -1.71 5.36 -8.05
N ALA A 64 -0.79 6.32 -8.15
CA ALA A 64 -0.99 7.68 -7.66
C ALA A 64 -1.98 8.47 -8.52
N SER A 65 -1.94 8.31 -9.86
CA SER A 65 -2.92 8.94 -10.74
C SER A 65 -4.32 8.31 -10.61
N GLU A 66 -4.41 6.99 -10.46
CA GLU A 66 -5.70 6.28 -10.32
C GLU A 66 -6.38 6.55 -8.97
N SER A 67 -5.60 6.87 -7.93
CA SER A 67 -6.15 7.36 -6.66
C SER A 67 -6.52 8.84 -6.66
N ALA A 68 -5.94 9.64 -7.55
CA ALA A 68 -6.27 11.06 -7.73
C ALA A 68 -7.41 11.31 -8.74
N SER A 69 -7.58 10.44 -9.74
CA SER A 69 -8.61 10.52 -10.79
C SER A 69 -9.84 9.67 -10.48
N GLY A 70 -10.32 9.68 -9.24
CA GLY A 70 -11.70 9.25 -9.00
C GLY A 70 -12.62 10.19 -9.77
N GLU A 71 -13.33 9.71 -10.78
CA GLU A 71 -14.32 10.49 -11.53
C GLU A 71 -15.21 11.25 -10.54
N ALA A 72 -15.36 12.56 -10.76
CA ALA A 72 -16.24 13.38 -9.94
C ALA A 72 -17.65 12.79 -10.03
N ARG A 73 -18.08 12.07 -9.00
CA ARG A 73 -19.36 11.37 -8.99
C ARG A 73 -20.51 12.33 -8.63
N TYR A 74 -20.19 13.44 -7.96
CA TYR A 74 -21.15 14.45 -7.54
C TYR A 74 -20.71 15.87 -7.92
N ARG A 75 -21.65 16.73 -8.33
CA ARG A 75 -21.48 18.16 -8.58
C ARG A 75 -22.61 18.97 -7.98
N ASP A 76 -22.25 20.05 -7.30
CA ASP A 76 -23.17 21.06 -6.80
C ASP A 76 -23.66 21.97 -7.95
N PRO A 77 -24.98 22.02 -8.25
CA PRO A 77 -25.53 22.89 -9.29
C PRO A 77 -25.48 24.38 -8.95
N GLU A 78 -25.41 24.75 -7.67
CA GLU A 78 -25.40 26.15 -7.22
C GLU A 78 -23.98 26.71 -7.13
N THR A 79 -23.01 25.91 -6.65
CA THR A 79 -21.62 26.38 -6.46
C THR A 79 -20.61 25.79 -7.43
N GLY A 80 -21.01 24.80 -8.23
CA GLY A 80 -20.15 24.13 -9.21
C GLY A 80 -19.07 23.22 -8.60
N LYS A 81 -19.06 23.05 -7.27
CA LYS A 81 -18.09 22.19 -6.56
C LYS A 81 -18.31 20.73 -6.91
N THR A 82 -17.23 19.98 -7.10
CA THR A 82 -17.28 18.55 -7.43
C THR A 82 -16.73 17.70 -6.30
N TRP A 83 -17.27 16.49 -6.14
CA TRP A 83 -16.82 15.53 -5.14
C TRP A 83 -16.78 14.11 -5.71
N THR A 84 -15.67 13.42 -5.45
CA THR A 84 -15.35 12.11 -6.05
C THR A 84 -15.99 10.92 -5.32
N GLY A 85 -16.81 11.17 -4.27
CA GLY A 85 -17.45 10.11 -3.49
C GLY A 85 -16.54 9.46 -2.43
N ARG A 86 -15.29 9.91 -2.30
CA ARG A 86 -14.29 9.33 -1.40
C ARG A 86 -13.88 10.34 -0.31
N GLY A 87 -13.98 9.95 0.96
CA GLY A 87 -13.64 10.80 2.13
C GLY A 87 -14.87 11.38 2.85
N ARG A 88 -14.68 12.42 3.68
CA ARG A 88 -15.79 13.15 4.30
C ARG A 88 -16.60 13.86 3.22
N ALA A 89 -17.91 13.60 3.20
CA ALA A 89 -18.83 14.30 2.31
C ALA A 89 -18.86 15.80 2.66
N PRO A 90 -18.84 16.69 1.67
CA PRO A 90 -18.99 18.12 1.89
C PRO A 90 -20.43 18.45 2.30
N ALA A 91 -20.63 19.56 3.02
CA ALA A 91 -21.92 19.95 3.61
C ALA A 91 -23.05 20.18 2.58
N TRP A 92 -22.73 20.42 1.32
CA TRP A 92 -23.74 20.52 0.25
C TRP A 92 -24.29 19.15 -0.18
N LEU A 93 -23.64 18.05 0.19
CA LEU A 93 -24.05 16.67 -0.08
C LEU A 93 -24.49 15.98 1.22
N THR A 94 -25.42 16.63 1.95
CA THR A 94 -25.88 16.17 3.27
C THR A 94 -26.81 14.97 3.17
N ASP A 95 -27.59 14.85 2.10
CA ASP A 95 -28.34 13.64 1.76
C ASP A 95 -27.55 12.84 0.72
N LYS A 96 -26.89 11.76 1.18
CA LYS A 96 -26.36 10.73 0.30
C LYS A 96 -27.53 10.26 -0.59
N ASP A 97 -27.39 10.47 -1.90
CA ASP A 97 -28.27 9.98 -2.97
C ASP A 97 -29.36 10.91 -3.53
N ASP A 98 -29.30 12.24 -3.36
CA ASP A 98 -30.12 13.11 -4.23
C ASP A 98 -29.58 13.05 -5.69
N PRO A 99 -30.42 12.60 -6.66
CA PRO A 99 -30.01 12.43 -8.05
C PRO A 99 -29.58 13.73 -8.73
N ARG A 100 -29.99 14.90 -8.22
CA ARG A 100 -29.66 16.23 -8.79
C ARG A 100 -28.18 16.55 -8.72
N PHE A 101 -27.45 15.90 -7.82
CA PHE A 101 -26.02 16.12 -7.65
C PHE A 101 -25.18 15.06 -8.38
N LYS A 102 -25.74 13.98 -8.94
CA LYS A 102 -24.97 12.89 -9.56
C LYS A 102 -24.54 13.28 -10.98
N ILE A 103 -23.24 13.28 -11.25
CA ILE A 103 -22.71 13.47 -12.60
C ILE A 103 -22.83 12.12 -13.33
N GLY A 104 -23.69 12.04 -14.35
CA GLY A 104 -23.93 10.83 -15.14
C GLY A 104 -25.39 10.33 -15.20
N ALA A 105 -26.32 11.00 -14.52
CA ALA A 105 -27.77 10.82 -14.70
C ALA A 105 -28.36 12.05 -15.40
N ALA A 106 -27.94 12.29 -16.65
CA ALA A 106 -28.67 13.16 -17.57
C ALA A 106 -29.46 12.23 -18.50
N GLU A 107 -30.71 12.02 -18.10
CA GLU A 107 -31.78 11.40 -18.86
C GLU A 107 -32.05 12.23 -20.13
N GLU A 108 -32.08 11.49 -21.24
CA GLU A 108 -32.87 11.67 -22.45
C GLU A 108 -33.93 12.81 -22.45
N ALA A 109 -33.77 13.76 -23.37
CA ALA A 109 -34.85 14.56 -23.97
C ALA A 109 -34.41 15.08 -25.34
#